data_AF-A0A8T6NT66-F1
#
_entry.id   AF-A0A8T6NT66-F1
#
_cell.length_a   1.000
_cell.length_b   1.000
_cell.length_c   1.000
_cell.angle_alpha   90.00
_cell.angle_beta   90.00
_cell.angle_gamma   90.00
#
_symmetry.space_group_name_H-M   'P 1'
#
loop_
_entity.id
_entity.type
_entity.pdbx_description
1 polymer ?
#
loop_
_entity_poly.entity_id
_entity_poly.type
_entity_poly.pdbx_seq_one_letter_code
_entity_poly.pdbx_strand_id
1 'polypeptide(L)'
;MDFSDIELEYAMGNHDKARRLLSRYLRDNPQHTNAWELLKDLARNDAERERAEAGLRQARGGPGEFSGSFSEPQPTFTSGGSDYSSSGGPAPAQPTPGFSVGASAAPHAGSGVPTQSMPFMENPQMMGMLGIIMAIIFPVVGLFVSLYMLFRARSDDLEPLTLLYVAVVLNVLVVALPVCFIVLAIVVGFLS
;
A
#
# COMPACT_ATOMS: atom_id res chain seq x y z
N MET A 1 15.71 24.70 22.27
CA MET A 1 16.21 23.64 21.37
C MET A 1 16.98 24.36 20.30
N ASP A 2 18.27 24.08 20.21
CA ASP A 2 19.17 24.94 19.46
C ASP A 2 19.36 24.38 18.05
N PHE A 3 19.53 25.27 17.08
CA PHE A 3 19.67 24.88 15.67
C PHE A 3 20.88 23.96 15.45
N SER A 4 21.95 24.13 16.24
CA SER A 4 23.15 23.30 16.22
C SER A 4 22.88 21.83 16.51
N ASP A 5 21.90 21.50 17.37
CA ASP A 5 21.55 20.10 17.66
C ASP A 5 20.97 19.42 16.43
N ILE A 6 20.28 20.19 15.58
CA ILE A 6 19.63 19.71 14.37
C ILE A 6 20.68 19.48 13.27
N GLU A 7 21.64 20.38 13.13
CA GLU A 7 22.78 20.22 12.22
C GLU A 7 23.66 19.02 12.62
N LEU A 8 23.85 18.80 13.92
CA LEU A 8 24.61 17.65 14.41
C LEU A 8 23.93 16.33 14.01
N GLU A 9 22.61 16.22 14.19
CA GLU A 9 21.85 15.03 13.78
C GLU A 9 21.86 14.86 12.25
N TYR A 10 21.85 15.96 11.50
CA TYR A 10 22.03 15.92 10.04
C TYR A 10 23.41 15.38 9.65
N ALA A 11 24.48 15.85 10.31
CA ALA A 11 25.85 15.40 10.08
C ALA A 11 26.08 13.93 10.48
N MET A 12 25.34 13.42 11.47
CA MET A 12 25.34 12.00 11.84
C MET A 12 24.62 11.10 10.83
N GLY A 13 23.99 11.66 9.78
CA GLY A 13 23.21 10.91 8.80
C GLY A 13 21.80 10.54 9.27
N ASN A 14 21.37 11.05 10.44
CA ASN A 14 20.04 10.82 10.98
C ASN A 14 19.02 11.78 10.35
N HIS A 15 18.87 11.72 9.03
CA HIS A 15 18.03 12.65 8.24
C HIS A 15 16.56 12.69 8.72
N ASP A 16 15.99 11.56 9.15
CA ASP A 16 14.62 11.51 9.69
C ASP A 16 14.47 12.23 11.03
N LYS A 17 15.49 12.13 11.89
CA LYS A 17 15.48 12.79 13.19
C LYS A 17 15.69 14.29 13.01
N ALA A 18 16.70 14.67 12.22
CA ALA A 18 16.96 16.06 11.86
C ALA A 18 15.70 16.74 11.32
N ARG A 19 15.00 16.14 10.35
CA ARG A 19 13.76 16.69 9.76
C ARG A 19 12.65 16.92 10.79
N ARG A 20 12.45 15.99 11.73
CA ARG A 20 11.44 16.14 12.80
C ARG A 20 11.79 17.27 13.76
N LEU A 21 13.06 17.36 14.13
CA LEU A 21 13.54 18.44 14.99
C LEU A 21 13.44 19.79 14.29
N LEU A 22 13.79 19.85 13.00
CA LEU A 22 13.68 21.03 12.15
C LEU A 22 12.23 21.53 12.03
N SER A 23 11.28 20.60 11.87
CA SER A 23 9.84 20.93 11.82
C SER A 23 9.32 21.53 13.12
N ARG A 24 9.83 21.06 14.28
CA ARG A 24 9.51 21.65 15.59
C ARG A 24 10.17 23.02 15.75
N TYR A 25 11.45 23.13 15.41
CA TYR A 25 12.21 24.39 15.50
C TYR A 25 11.60 25.51 14.66
N LEU A 26 11.17 25.20 13.43
CA LEU A 26 10.52 26.14 12.52
C LEU A 26 9.13 26.59 12.97
N ARG A 27 8.47 25.84 13.87
CA ARG A 27 7.20 26.26 14.48
C ARG A 27 7.40 27.47 15.39
N ASP A 28 8.48 27.46 16.16
CA ASP A 28 8.83 28.52 17.10
C ASP A 28 9.65 29.63 16.42
N ASN A 29 10.41 29.29 15.37
CA ASN A 29 11.30 30.19 14.64
C ASN A 29 10.99 30.21 13.12
N PRO A 30 9.78 30.64 12.70
CA PRO A 30 9.37 30.58 11.29
C PRO A 30 10.17 31.50 10.37
N GLN A 31 10.87 32.50 10.92
CA GLN A 31 11.70 33.43 10.16
C GLN A 31 13.11 32.89 9.88
N HIS A 32 13.47 31.72 10.40
CA HIS A 32 14.82 31.19 10.30
C HIS A 32 15.08 30.57 8.91
N THR A 33 15.63 31.37 7.99
CA THR A 33 15.85 30.99 6.59
C THR A 33 16.71 29.74 6.43
N ASN A 34 17.80 29.61 7.21
CA ASN A 34 18.71 28.46 7.10
C ASN A 34 18.02 27.14 7.50
N ALA A 35 17.02 27.20 8.40
CA ALA A 35 16.27 26.02 8.79
C ALA A 35 15.30 25.58 7.68
N TRP A 36 14.73 26.53 6.94
CA TRP A 36 13.94 26.21 5.75
C TRP A 36 14.78 25.66 4.60
N GLU A 37 16.01 26.17 4.41
CA GLU A 37 16.94 25.60 3.42
C GLU A 37 17.31 24.16 3.76
N LEU A 38 17.67 23.89 5.01
CA LEU A 38 17.98 22.53 5.46
C LEU A 38 16.76 21.59 5.33
N LEU A 39 15.53 22.10 5.51
CA LEU A 39 14.30 21.30 5.34
C LEU A 39 14.09 20.94 3.87
N LYS A 40 14.39 21.88 2.97
CA LYS A 40 14.29 21.69 1.51
C LYS A 40 15.28 20.63 1.04
N ASP A 41 16.51 20.66 1.55
CA ASP A 41 17.55 19.67 1.21
C ASP A 41 17.22 18.27 1.78
N LEU A 42 16.48 18.22 2.89
CA LEU A 42 15.99 16.99 3.53
C LEU A 42 14.63 16.49 3.00
N ALA A 43 14.03 17.18 2.02
CA ALA A 43 12.72 16.83 1.51
C ALA A 43 12.76 15.46 0.80
N ARG A 44 11.88 14.54 1.19
CA ARG A 44 11.78 13.22 0.54
C ARG A 44 10.92 13.23 -0.72
N ASN A 45 9.97 14.16 -0.77
CA ASN A 45 8.90 14.20 -1.75
C ASN A 45 8.74 15.64 -2.25
N ASP A 46 8.23 15.82 -3.47
CA ASP A 46 7.99 17.16 -4.04
C ASP A 46 7.07 18.02 -3.17
N ALA A 47 6.08 17.42 -2.51
CA ALA A 47 5.18 18.13 -1.58
C ALA A 47 5.92 18.70 -0.35
N GLU A 48 6.92 17.98 0.18
CA GLU A 48 7.73 18.47 1.30
C GLU A 48 8.65 19.60 0.85
N ARG A 49 9.22 19.47 -0.35
CA ARG A 49 10.08 20.49 -0.96
C ARG A 49 9.31 21.78 -1.23
N GLU A 50 8.10 21.67 -1.78
CA GLU A 50 7.23 22.82 -2.04
C GLU A 50 6.83 23.54 -0.73
N ARG A 51 6.50 22.79 0.32
CA ARG A 51 6.25 23.36 1.65
C ARG A 51 7.47 24.09 2.20
N ALA A 52 8.67 23.51 2.06
CA ALA A 52 9.91 24.12 2.50
C ALA A 52 10.20 25.42 1.74
N GLU A 53 9.97 25.43 0.42
CA GLU A 53 10.12 26.62 -0.41
C GLU A 53 9.11 27.71 -0.06
N ALA A 54 7.86 27.36 0.20
CA ALA A 54 6.85 28.32 0.64
C ALA A 54 7.24 28.98 1.97
N GLY A 55 7.69 28.18 2.94
CA GLY A 55 8.21 28.68 4.21
C GLY A 55 9.46 29.56 4.05
N LEU A 56 10.38 29.17 3.15
CA LEU A 56 11.56 29.96 2.84
C LEU A 56 11.20 31.31 2.19
N ARG A 57 10.24 31.32 1.26
CA ARG A 57 9.74 32.56 0.63
C ARG A 57 9.09 33.46 1.68
N GLN A 58 8.34 32.90 2.63
CA GLN A 58 7.74 33.66 3.73
C GLN A 58 8.82 34.23 4.66
N ALA A 59 9.83 33.43 5.03
CA ALA A 59 10.94 33.86 5.88
C ALA A 59 11.81 34.94 5.21
N ARG A 60 12.03 34.82 3.89
CA ARG A 60 12.83 35.76 3.09
C ARG A 60 12.06 37.02 2.65
N GLY A 61 10.72 36.92 2.58
CA GLY A 61 9.83 37.97 2.08
C GLY A 61 9.45 39.04 3.10
N GLY A 62 9.74 38.86 4.40
CA GLY A 62 9.44 39.84 5.45
C GLY A 62 7.93 40.00 5.76
N PRO A 63 7.57 40.48 6.97
CA PRO A 63 6.19 40.67 7.39
C PRO A 63 5.60 41.92 6.71
N GLY A 64 5.07 41.78 5.51
CA GLY A 64 4.56 42.90 4.72
C GLY A 64 3.28 42.63 3.95
N GLU A 65 3.14 41.49 3.26
CA GLU A 65 2.02 41.31 2.33
C GLU A 65 1.60 39.85 2.21
N PHE A 66 0.76 39.36 3.12
CA PHE A 66 -0.17 38.28 2.78
C PHE A 66 -1.45 38.37 3.62
N SER A 67 -2.29 39.36 3.31
CA SER A 67 -3.74 39.26 3.50
C SER A 67 -4.27 38.31 2.42
N GLY A 68 -4.06 37.01 2.61
CA GLY A 68 -4.60 35.98 1.74
C GLY A 68 -4.97 34.79 2.59
N SER A 69 -6.26 34.61 2.78
CA SER A 69 -6.88 33.53 3.54
C SER A 69 -6.18 32.20 3.31
N PHE A 70 -5.73 31.60 4.41
CA PHE A 70 -5.31 30.21 4.46
C PHE A 70 -6.51 29.34 4.06
N SER A 71 -6.58 28.98 2.77
CA SER A 71 -7.44 27.90 2.31
C SER A 71 -6.71 26.60 2.56
N GLU A 72 -7.08 25.98 3.67
CA GLU A 72 -6.76 24.59 4.01
C GLU A 72 -7.02 23.70 2.77
N PRO A 73 -6.06 22.87 2.32
CA PRO A 73 -6.26 22.04 1.14
C PRO A 73 -7.29 20.94 1.44
N GLN A 74 -8.51 21.14 0.93
CA GLN A 74 -9.50 20.07 0.83
C GLN A 74 -8.96 18.95 -0.08
N PRO A 75 -9.12 17.67 0.32
CA PRO A 75 -8.73 16.55 -0.53
C PRO A 75 -9.62 16.51 -1.77
N THR A 76 -9.07 16.91 -2.92
CA THR A 76 -9.72 16.78 -4.22
C THR A 76 -9.70 15.32 -4.65
N PHE A 77 -10.86 14.68 -4.60
CA PHE A 77 -11.13 13.42 -5.28
C PHE A 77 -11.32 13.71 -6.78
N THR A 78 -10.27 13.55 -7.58
CA THR A 78 -10.36 13.69 -9.04
C THR A 78 -10.71 12.35 -9.68
N SER A 79 -11.98 12.25 -10.08
CA SER A 79 -12.52 11.28 -11.04
C SER A 79 -11.84 11.45 -12.40
N GLY A 80 -11.60 10.32 -13.08
CA GLY A 80 -10.76 10.19 -14.25
C GLY A 80 -11.19 10.98 -15.49
N GLY A 81 -10.17 11.39 -16.25
CA GLY A 81 -10.26 11.94 -17.59
C GLY A 81 -8.91 11.77 -18.26
N SER A 82 -8.80 10.77 -19.12
CA SER A 82 -7.58 10.41 -19.83
C SER A 82 -7.71 10.80 -21.30
N ASP A 83 -7.19 11.99 -21.64
CA ASP A 83 -6.98 12.42 -23.03
C ASP A 83 -5.48 12.38 -23.33
N TYR A 84 -5.06 11.41 -24.14
CA TYR A 84 -3.71 11.36 -24.70
C TYR A 84 -3.78 11.81 -26.16
N SER A 85 -3.24 13.00 -26.45
CA SER A 85 -2.85 13.41 -27.80
C SER A 85 -1.35 13.22 -27.93
N SER A 86 -0.92 12.31 -28.82
CA SER A 86 0.49 12.23 -29.25
C SER A 86 0.56 12.07 -30.77
N SER A 87 1.45 12.86 -31.34
CA SER A 87 1.63 13.21 -32.74
C SER A 87 2.49 12.22 -33.54
N GLY A 88 2.01 11.88 -34.74
CA GLY A 88 2.72 11.88 -36.04
C GLY A 88 4.01 11.06 -36.26
N GLY A 89 3.98 10.13 -37.23
CA GLY A 89 5.17 9.65 -37.98
C GLY A 89 4.90 8.40 -38.83
N PRO A 90 5.47 8.25 -40.05
CA PRO A 90 4.79 7.59 -41.18
C PRO A 90 5.10 6.10 -41.40
N ALA A 91 4.21 5.47 -42.17
CA ALA A 91 4.18 4.06 -42.56
C ALA A 91 5.27 3.64 -43.56
N PRO A 92 5.62 2.35 -43.55
CA PRO A 92 5.92 1.61 -44.77
C PRO A 92 4.95 0.44 -45.00
N ALA A 93 4.64 0.26 -46.28
CA ALA A 93 3.79 -0.77 -46.86
C ALA A 93 4.41 -2.17 -46.80
N GLN A 94 3.56 -3.22 -46.77
CA GLN A 94 3.65 -4.54 -47.44
C GLN A 94 2.79 -5.59 -46.70
N PRO A 95 2.50 -6.80 -47.27
CA PRO A 95 1.58 -7.02 -48.38
C PRO A 95 0.49 -8.07 -48.03
N THR A 96 -0.65 -8.00 -48.71
CA THR A 96 -1.69 -9.04 -48.71
C THR A 96 -1.27 -10.29 -49.50
N PRO A 97 -1.61 -11.48 -48.97
CA PRO A 97 -2.22 -12.56 -49.74
C PRO A 97 -3.61 -12.89 -49.11
N GLY A 98 -4.71 -13.13 -49.82
CA GLY A 98 -4.89 -13.70 -51.14
C GLY A 98 -5.48 -15.11 -51.02
N PHE A 99 -6.83 -15.20 -51.11
CA PHE A 99 -7.65 -16.38 -51.51
C PHE A 99 -7.62 -17.63 -50.58
N SER A 100 -8.65 -18.48 -50.43
CA SER A 100 -10.10 -18.52 -50.69
C SER A 100 -10.60 -19.91 -50.23
N VAL A 101 -11.91 -20.17 -50.37
CA VAL A 101 -12.62 -21.49 -50.31
C VAL A 101 -13.08 -21.89 -48.90
N GLY A 102 -14.34 -22.24 -48.63
CA GLY A 102 -15.49 -22.42 -49.49
C GLY A 102 -16.70 -22.75 -48.63
N ALA A 103 -17.87 -22.30 -49.07
CA ALA A 103 -19.14 -22.66 -48.48
C ALA A 103 -19.56 -24.06 -48.95
N SER A 104 -20.05 -24.89 -48.03
CA SER A 104 -21.01 -25.94 -48.36
C SER A 104 -21.89 -26.23 -47.17
N ALA A 105 -23.19 -26.05 -47.41
CA ALA A 105 -24.28 -26.38 -46.53
C ALA A 105 -24.53 -27.90 -46.52
N ALA A 106 -24.92 -28.44 -45.37
CA ALA A 106 -26.01 -29.41 -45.26
C ALA A 106 -26.39 -29.66 -43.78
N PRO A 107 -27.67 -29.92 -43.47
CA PRO A 107 -28.15 -30.15 -42.12
C PRO A 107 -28.12 -31.64 -41.77
N HIS A 108 -27.64 -31.99 -40.57
CA HIS A 108 -27.85 -33.33 -40.01
C HIS A 108 -28.37 -33.24 -38.58
N ALA A 109 -29.60 -33.72 -38.45
CA ALA A 109 -30.25 -34.07 -37.22
C ALA A 109 -29.54 -35.26 -36.55
N GLY A 110 -29.46 -35.19 -35.22
CA GLY A 110 -29.46 -36.35 -34.32
C GLY A 110 -28.20 -37.23 -34.27
N SER A 111 -27.44 -37.13 -33.19
CA SER A 111 -27.11 -38.31 -32.37
C SER A 111 -26.48 -37.85 -31.05
N GLY A 112 -26.92 -38.49 -29.96
CA GLY A 112 -26.58 -38.10 -28.59
C GLY A 112 -25.08 -38.22 -28.31
N VAL A 113 -24.49 -37.11 -27.88
CA VAL A 113 -23.21 -37.12 -27.18
C VAL A 113 -23.48 -37.70 -25.79
N PRO A 114 -22.91 -38.86 -25.41
CA PRO A 114 -22.98 -39.31 -24.04
C PRO A 114 -22.23 -38.27 -23.21
N THR A 115 -22.96 -37.56 -22.37
CA THR A 115 -22.40 -36.81 -21.24
C THR A 115 -21.70 -37.83 -20.37
N GLN A 116 -20.40 -38.02 -20.60
CA GLN A 116 -19.54 -38.79 -19.75
C GLN A 116 -19.44 -38.01 -18.44
N SER A 117 -20.42 -38.25 -17.56
CA SER A 117 -20.37 -37.87 -16.16
C SER A 117 -19.17 -38.59 -15.57
N MET A 118 -18.00 -37.95 -15.64
CA MET A 118 -16.83 -38.42 -14.94
C MET A 118 -17.26 -38.54 -13.47
N PRO A 119 -17.13 -39.72 -12.85
CA PRO A 119 -17.34 -39.84 -11.42
C PRO A 119 -16.32 -38.90 -10.81
N PHE A 120 -16.81 -37.79 -10.25
CA PHE A 120 -16.04 -36.93 -9.38
C PHE A 120 -15.70 -37.83 -8.20
N MET A 121 -14.58 -38.53 -8.33
CA MET A 121 -14.14 -39.54 -7.39
C MET A 121 -13.70 -38.76 -6.17
N GLU A 122 -14.68 -38.55 -5.30
CA GLU A 122 -14.61 -37.98 -3.97
C GLU A 122 -13.57 -38.80 -3.22
N ASN A 123 -12.31 -38.43 -3.38
CA ASN A 123 -11.21 -39.10 -2.72
C ASN A 123 -11.09 -38.43 -1.34
N PRO A 124 -11.57 -39.06 -0.26
CA PRO A 124 -11.63 -38.44 1.06
C PRO A 124 -10.24 -38.00 1.55
N GLN A 125 -9.17 -38.60 1.00
CA GLN A 125 -7.80 -38.21 1.28
C GLN A 125 -7.45 -36.81 0.75
N MET A 126 -7.99 -36.38 -0.40
CA MET A 126 -7.75 -35.03 -0.90
C MET A 126 -8.43 -33.97 -0.03
N MET A 127 -9.60 -34.27 0.54
CA MET A 127 -10.33 -33.34 1.41
C MET A 127 -9.60 -33.13 2.74
N GLY A 128 -9.01 -34.19 3.32
CA GLY A 128 -8.18 -34.09 4.51
C GLY A 128 -6.89 -33.29 4.29
N MET A 129 -6.23 -33.49 3.15
CA MET A 129 -4.98 -32.78 2.83
C MET A 129 -5.21 -31.27 2.63
N LEU A 130 -6.32 -30.90 2.00
CA LEU A 130 -6.69 -29.50 1.78
C LEU A 130 -7.03 -28.78 3.11
N GLY A 131 -7.64 -29.51 4.06
CA GLY A 131 -7.87 -29.01 5.42
C GLY A 131 -6.57 -28.70 6.17
N ILE A 132 -5.57 -29.58 6.07
CA ILE A 132 -4.25 -29.36 6.70
C ILE A 132 -3.53 -28.17 6.06
N ILE A 133 -3.58 -28.04 4.73
CA ILE A 133 -2.97 -26.92 4.01
C ILE A 133 -3.62 -25.59 4.43
N MET A 134 -4.95 -25.53 4.49
CA MET A 134 -5.64 -24.33 4.97
C MET A 134 -5.33 -24.01 6.43
N ALA A 135 -5.17 -25.02 7.28
CA ALA A 135 -4.79 -24.86 8.69
C ALA A 135 -3.37 -24.30 8.87
N ILE A 136 -2.47 -24.48 7.90
CA ILE A 136 -1.10 -23.94 7.91
C ILE A 136 -1.05 -22.55 7.25
N ILE A 137 -1.76 -22.36 6.13
CA ILE A 137 -1.72 -21.11 5.38
C ILE A 137 -2.37 -19.97 6.18
N PHE A 138 -3.50 -20.21 6.84
CA PHE A 138 -4.19 -19.18 7.62
C PHE A 138 -3.32 -18.52 8.71
N PRO A 139 -2.62 -19.26 9.58
CA PRO A 139 -1.76 -18.65 10.59
C PRO A 139 -0.54 -17.96 9.97
N VAL A 140 0.02 -18.47 8.86
CA VAL A 140 1.14 -17.81 8.17
C VAL A 140 0.72 -16.46 7.60
N VAL A 141 -0.45 -16.38 6.97
CA VAL A 141 -1.00 -15.12 6.45
C VAL A 141 -1.32 -14.15 7.59
N GLY A 142 -1.91 -14.63 8.70
CA GLY A 142 -2.18 -13.81 9.88
C GLY A 142 -0.92 -13.23 10.53
N LEU A 143 0.17 -14.01 10.56
CA LEU A 143 1.49 -13.58 11.04
C LEU A 143 2.07 -12.52 10.10
N PHE A 144 1.94 -12.70 8.79
CA PHE A 144 2.40 -11.74 7.79
C PHE A 144 1.65 -10.41 7.86
N VAL A 145 0.33 -10.43 8.07
CA VAL A 145 -0.49 -9.23 8.28
C VAL A 145 -0.11 -8.52 9.58
N SER A 146 0.15 -9.28 10.67
CA SER A 146 0.61 -8.70 11.94
C SER A 146 1.99 -8.05 11.81
N LEU A 147 2.92 -8.68 11.10
CA LEU A 147 4.24 -8.11 10.77
C LEU A 147 4.12 -6.86 9.90
N TYR A 148 3.25 -6.87 8.89
CA TYR A 148 3.00 -5.72 8.03
C TYR A 148 2.44 -4.53 8.83
N MET A 149 1.47 -4.78 9.72
CA MET A 149 0.94 -3.75 10.61
C MET A 149 1.98 -3.23 11.59
N LEU A 150 2.88 -4.09 12.11
CA LEU A 150 3.99 -3.67 12.96
C LEU A 150 5.01 -2.80 12.20
N PHE A 151 5.31 -3.14 10.96
CA PHE A 151 6.25 -2.38 10.13
C PHE A 151 5.67 -1.01 9.74
N ARG A 152 4.37 -0.96 9.42
CA ARG A 152 3.64 0.28 9.17
C ARG A 152 3.46 1.13 10.44
N ALA A 153 3.26 0.50 11.58
CA ALA A 153 3.23 1.18 12.88
C ALA A 153 4.57 1.83 13.24
N ARG A 154 5.70 1.28 12.77
CA ARG A 154 7.02 1.91 12.94
C ARG A 154 7.18 3.17 12.09
N SER A 155 6.41 3.32 11.01
CA SER A 155 6.49 4.51 10.15
C SER A 155 5.61 5.68 10.61
N ASP A 156 4.56 5.42 11.40
CA ASP A 156 3.65 6.45 11.89
C ASP A 156 3.90 6.70 13.39
N ASP A 157 4.17 7.94 13.79
CA ASP A 157 4.49 8.40 15.17
C ASP A 157 3.33 8.23 16.19
N LEU A 158 2.61 7.10 16.19
CA LEU A 158 1.65 6.72 17.24
C LEU A 158 2.40 6.19 18.48
N GLU A 159 1.84 6.41 19.67
CA GLU A 159 2.44 5.95 20.92
C GLU A 159 2.76 4.45 20.87
N PRO A 160 4.06 4.08 20.94
CA PRO A 160 4.52 2.74 20.60
C PRO A 160 3.95 1.67 21.56
N LEU A 161 3.52 2.07 22.76
CA LEU A 161 2.97 1.17 23.76
C LEU A 161 1.58 0.64 23.39
N THR A 162 0.71 1.51 22.90
CA THR A 162 -0.69 1.19 22.60
C THR A 162 -0.79 0.28 21.38
N LEU A 163 0.08 0.52 20.39
CA LEU A 163 0.18 -0.33 19.21
C LEU A 163 0.87 -1.66 19.48
N LEU A 164 1.91 -1.69 20.31
CA LEU A 164 2.52 -2.95 20.76
C LEU A 164 1.47 -3.81 21.47
N TYR A 165 0.66 -3.21 22.34
CA TYR A 165 -0.42 -3.89 23.03
C TYR A 165 -1.46 -4.45 22.05
N VAL A 166 -1.95 -3.64 21.10
CA VAL A 166 -2.92 -4.10 20.09
C VAL A 166 -2.32 -5.22 19.22
N ALA A 167 -1.07 -5.09 18.77
CA ALA A 167 -0.40 -6.10 17.96
C ALA A 167 -0.22 -7.43 18.71
N VAL A 168 0.17 -7.39 20.00
CA VAL A 168 0.29 -8.58 20.84
C VAL A 168 -1.07 -9.23 21.06
N VAL A 169 -2.10 -8.45 21.38
CA VAL A 169 -3.47 -8.95 21.58
C VAL A 169 -4.01 -9.59 20.30
N LEU A 170 -3.81 -8.96 19.13
CA LEU A 170 -4.23 -9.51 17.84
C LEU A 170 -3.48 -10.81 17.53
N ASN A 171 -2.17 -10.85 17.77
CA ASN A 171 -1.38 -12.06 17.50
C ASN A 171 -1.81 -13.22 18.42
N VAL A 172 -2.02 -12.95 19.72
CA VAL A 172 -2.56 -13.94 20.66
C VAL A 172 -3.94 -14.43 20.21
N LEU A 173 -4.84 -13.53 19.78
CA LEU A 173 -6.16 -13.91 19.31
C LEU A 173 -6.11 -14.77 18.03
N VAL A 174 -5.26 -14.38 17.07
CA VAL A 174 -5.07 -15.07 15.79
C VAL A 174 -4.46 -16.46 15.99
N VAL A 175 -3.60 -16.65 16.99
CA VAL A 175 -3.02 -17.96 17.32
C VAL A 175 -3.96 -18.80 18.21
N ALA A 176 -4.64 -18.18 19.17
CA ALA A 176 -5.50 -18.90 20.11
C ALA A 176 -6.79 -19.41 19.48
N LEU A 177 -7.39 -18.66 18.54
CA LEU A 177 -8.63 -19.07 17.86
C LEU A 177 -8.52 -20.40 17.10
N PRO A 178 -7.53 -20.63 16.21
CA PRO A 178 -7.40 -21.91 15.52
C PRO A 178 -7.06 -23.06 16.47
N VAL A 179 -6.25 -22.82 17.51
CA VAL A 179 -5.96 -23.84 18.53
C VAL A 179 -7.24 -24.22 19.29
N CYS A 180 -8.02 -23.24 19.74
CA CYS A 180 -9.32 -23.49 20.37
C CYS A 180 -10.25 -24.27 19.44
N PHE A 181 -10.31 -23.91 18.15
CA PHE A 181 -11.16 -24.60 17.17
C PHE A 181 -10.76 -26.07 16.98
N ILE A 182 -9.46 -26.37 16.89
CA ILE A 182 -8.95 -27.74 16.81
C ILE A 182 -9.33 -28.54 18.05
N VAL A 183 -9.13 -27.97 19.24
CA VAL A 183 -9.49 -28.62 20.51
C VAL A 183 -11.00 -28.92 20.55
N LEU A 184 -11.83 -27.96 20.13
CA LEU A 184 -13.29 -28.12 20.09
C LEU A 184 -13.71 -29.23 19.11
N ALA A 185 -13.11 -29.28 17.93
CA ALA A 185 -13.37 -30.32 16.93
C ALA A 185 -12.99 -31.72 17.44
N ILE A 186 -11.87 -31.84 18.16
CA ILE A 186 -11.46 -33.11 18.80
C ILE A 186 -12.49 -33.51 19.87
N VAL A 187 -12.87 -32.60 20.76
CA VAL A 187 -13.83 -32.88 21.83
C VAL A 187 -15.19 -33.32 21.28
N VAL A 188 -15.72 -32.62 20.26
CA VAL A 188 -16.99 -32.97 19.61
C VAL A 188 -16.88 -34.33 18.90
N GLY A 189 -15.76 -34.59 18.24
CA GLY A 189 -15.52 -35.87 17.57
C GLY A 189 -15.38 -37.06 18.52
N PHE A 190 -14.93 -36.83 19.76
CA PHE A 190 -14.88 -37.86 20.80
C PHE A 190 -16.24 -38.11 21.48
N LEU A 191 -17.18 -37.15 21.40
CA LEU A 191 -18.50 -37.22 22.03
C LEU A 191 -19.60 -37.77 21.10
N SER A 192 -19.33 -37.90 19.80
CA SER A 192 -20.24 -38.44 18.78
C SER A 192 -19.96 -39.91 18.52
#